data_AF-A0A1A8UBM2-F1
#
_entry.id   AF-A0A1A8UBM2-F1
#
_cell.length_a   1.000
_cell.length_b   1.000
_cell.length_c   1.000
_cell.angle_alpha   90.00
_cell.angle_beta   90.00
_cell.angle_gamma   90.00
#
_symmetry.space_group_name_H-M   'P 1'
#
loop_
_entity.id
_entity.type
_entity.pdbx_description
1 polymer ?
#
loop_
_entity_poly.entity_id
_entity_poly.type
_entity_poly.pdbx_seq_one_letter_code
_entity_poly.pdbx_strand_id
1 'polypeptide(L)'
;PAPTFFSQWAYSYLCNGQINPTQLDKNTVADSQLRLLIDQVECSTEQSLQSLTDEILNCGFTGAISVQNKEPIVRAITLHAVLRLQPMLEQLKEGLQLYGLHLLIKQYPEICQPLFVLGGDVKVNAEFVMASIHPQLSEKGTSKHQVELDLVNFIQDLLYESEEGPEHLADEDGPRSITPARFLQWITGQGHVPLLPSEKKDFAVVVKFNHNCEADFGNHSICYPVVSS
;
A
#
# COMPACT_ATOMS: atom_id res chain seq x y z
N PRO A 1 0.86 9.92 9.86
CA PRO A 1 0.04 9.09 8.94
C PRO A 1 -0.56 7.87 9.65
N ALA A 2 -1.78 7.51 9.28
CA ALA A 2 -2.46 6.35 9.85
C ALA A 2 -1.76 5.06 9.36
N PRO A 3 -1.66 4.01 10.20
CA PRO A 3 -1.04 2.74 9.85
C PRO A 3 -1.94 1.95 8.88
N THR A 4 -2.02 2.37 7.63
CA THR A 4 -2.79 1.69 6.57
C THR A 4 -2.04 0.44 6.10
N PHE A 5 -1.97 -0.58 6.94
CA PHE A 5 -1.30 -1.85 6.62
C PHE A 5 -2.02 -3.10 7.13
N PHE A 6 -3.19 -2.94 7.75
CA PHE A 6 -3.97 -4.07 8.27
C PHE A 6 -4.71 -4.75 7.11
N SER A 7 -4.77 -6.07 7.17
CA SER A 7 -5.73 -6.84 6.40
C SER A 7 -7.15 -6.63 6.93
N GLN A 8 -8.13 -6.92 6.08
CA GLN A 8 -9.55 -6.76 6.44
C GLN A 8 -9.93 -7.59 7.68
N TRP A 9 -9.45 -8.84 7.79
CA TRP A 9 -9.77 -9.70 8.93
C TRP A 9 -9.16 -9.17 10.24
N ALA A 10 -7.96 -8.58 10.20
CA ALA A 10 -7.31 -8.04 11.39
C ALA A 10 -8.09 -6.82 11.91
N TYR A 11 -8.59 -5.98 11.01
CA TYR A 11 -9.48 -4.89 11.37
C TYR A 11 -10.82 -5.37 11.93
N SER A 12 -11.43 -6.39 11.32
CA SER A 12 -12.64 -7.02 11.86
C SER A 12 -12.43 -7.55 13.28
N TYR A 13 -11.26 -8.15 13.55
CA TYR A 13 -10.90 -8.59 14.90
C TYR A 13 -10.80 -7.42 15.89
N LEU A 14 -10.22 -6.28 15.50
CA LEU A 14 -10.22 -5.09 16.37
C LEU A 14 -11.64 -4.60 16.68
N CYS A 15 -12.58 -4.74 15.74
CA CYS A 15 -13.98 -4.33 15.95
C CYS A 15 -14.73 -5.26 16.91
N ASN A 16 -14.65 -6.59 16.68
CA ASN A 16 -15.54 -7.55 17.35
C ASN A 16 -14.82 -8.53 18.31
N GLY A 17 -13.49 -8.58 18.28
CA GLY A 17 -12.67 -9.48 19.10
C GLY A 17 -12.73 -10.95 18.67
N GLN A 18 -13.25 -11.25 17.47
CA GLN A 18 -13.47 -12.60 16.99
C GLN A 18 -12.82 -12.82 15.62
N ILE A 19 -12.14 -13.94 15.48
CA ILE A 19 -11.64 -14.42 14.19
C ILE A 19 -12.72 -15.32 13.60
N ASN A 20 -13.20 -15.00 12.39
CA ASN A 20 -14.17 -15.83 11.69
C ASN A 20 -13.44 -16.83 10.75
N PRO A 21 -13.32 -18.12 11.12
CA PRO A 21 -12.54 -19.10 10.36
C PRO A 21 -13.07 -19.38 8.95
N THR A 22 -14.32 -19.03 8.66
CA THR A 22 -14.94 -19.26 7.34
C THR A 22 -14.65 -18.14 6.35
N GLN A 23 -14.14 -16.99 6.81
CA GLN A 23 -13.78 -15.85 5.97
C GLN A 23 -12.27 -15.77 5.70
N LEU A 24 -11.49 -16.70 6.24
CA LEU A 24 -10.05 -16.78 6.02
C LEU A 24 -9.77 -17.63 4.79
N ASP A 25 -8.88 -17.12 3.95
CA ASP A 25 -8.40 -17.81 2.75
C ASP A 25 -6.86 -17.74 2.66
N LYS A 26 -6.27 -18.34 1.64
CA LYS A 26 -4.82 -18.29 1.45
C LYS A 26 -4.27 -16.87 1.23
N ASN A 27 -5.06 -15.98 0.63
CA ASN A 27 -4.66 -14.60 0.37
C ASN A 27 -4.46 -13.82 1.68
N THR A 28 -5.15 -14.26 2.71
CA THR A 28 -5.13 -13.71 4.06
C THR A 28 -3.78 -13.88 4.79
N VAL A 29 -2.98 -14.88 4.40
CA VAL A 29 -1.70 -15.21 5.03
C VAL A 29 -0.64 -14.21 4.60
N ALA A 30 -0.12 -13.36 5.49
CA ALA A 30 0.94 -12.40 5.12
C ALA A 30 2.36 -13.00 5.13
N ASP A 31 2.57 -14.11 5.84
CA ASP A 31 3.87 -14.77 5.97
C ASP A 31 4.28 -15.44 4.65
N SER A 32 5.42 -15.05 4.09
CA SER A 32 5.89 -15.54 2.79
C SER A 32 6.27 -17.01 2.80
N GLN A 33 6.79 -17.54 3.91
CA GLN A 33 7.13 -18.96 4.02
C GLN A 33 5.87 -19.81 4.07
N LEU A 34 4.85 -19.37 4.81
CA LEU A 34 3.58 -20.08 4.88
C LEU A 34 2.78 -19.97 3.57
N ARG A 35 2.87 -18.85 2.84
CA ARG A 35 2.33 -18.74 1.47
C ARG A 35 3.01 -19.74 0.53
N LEU A 36 4.33 -19.80 0.54
CA LEU A 36 5.08 -20.77 -0.28
C LEU A 36 4.69 -22.22 0.06
N LEU A 37 4.53 -22.54 1.35
CA LEU A 37 4.06 -23.85 1.78
C LEU A 37 2.65 -24.16 1.25
N ILE A 38 1.73 -23.20 1.30
CA ILE A 38 0.38 -23.34 0.72
C ILE A 38 0.48 -23.66 -0.77
N ASP A 39 1.24 -22.88 -1.53
CA ASP A 39 1.40 -23.07 -2.98
C ASP A 39 2.03 -24.44 -3.32
N GLN A 40 3.02 -24.87 -2.52
CA GLN A 40 3.64 -26.18 -2.65
C GLN A 40 2.66 -27.31 -2.36
N VAL A 41 1.82 -27.20 -1.32
CA VAL A 41 0.77 -28.18 -1.00
C VAL A 41 -0.25 -28.25 -2.13
N GLU A 42 -0.71 -27.12 -2.65
CA GLU A 42 -1.68 -27.09 -3.76
C GLU A 42 -1.13 -27.78 -5.02
N CYS A 43 0.13 -27.50 -5.36
CA CYS A 43 0.80 -28.08 -6.53
C CYS A 43 1.39 -29.49 -6.31
N SER A 44 1.34 -30.03 -5.09
CA SER A 44 2.04 -31.28 -4.75
C SER A 44 1.48 -32.54 -5.43
N THR A 45 2.36 -33.50 -5.68
CA THR A 45 2.01 -34.90 -5.96
C THR A 45 2.11 -35.71 -4.67
N GLU A 46 1.69 -36.97 -4.65
CA GLU A 46 1.82 -37.81 -3.45
C GLU A 46 3.27 -37.84 -2.91
N GLN A 47 4.28 -37.94 -3.78
CA GLN A 47 5.68 -37.99 -3.36
C GLN A 47 6.18 -36.65 -2.80
N SER A 48 5.84 -35.53 -3.45
CA SER A 48 6.28 -34.22 -2.97
C SER A 48 5.48 -33.73 -1.76
N LEU A 49 4.25 -34.21 -1.57
CA LEU A 49 3.47 -33.92 -0.36
C LEU A 49 4.09 -34.59 0.87
N GLN A 50 4.61 -35.82 0.73
CA GLN A 50 5.28 -36.52 1.83
C GLN A 50 6.52 -35.76 2.32
N SER A 51 7.25 -35.06 1.44
CA SER A 51 8.38 -34.22 1.87
C SER A 51 7.99 -32.98 2.66
N LEU A 52 6.72 -32.53 2.59
CA LEU A 52 6.20 -31.37 3.32
C LEU A 52 5.57 -31.77 4.68
N THR A 53 5.64 -33.05 5.05
CA THR A 53 4.93 -33.61 6.20
C THR A 53 5.25 -32.85 7.49
N ASP A 54 6.53 -32.66 7.80
CA ASP A 54 6.95 -32.01 9.05
C ASP A 54 6.45 -30.56 9.11
N GLU A 55 6.48 -29.83 8.00
CA GLU A 55 6.02 -28.44 7.91
C GLU A 55 4.50 -28.34 8.10
N ILE A 56 3.75 -29.26 7.50
CA ILE A 56 2.30 -29.38 7.65
C ILE A 56 1.92 -29.72 9.10
N LEU A 57 2.63 -30.67 9.71
CA LEU A 57 2.42 -31.06 11.11
C LEU A 57 2.78 -29.91 12.07
N ASN A 58 3.84 -29.15 11.79
CA ASN A 58 4.23 -27.97 12.56
C ASN A 58 3.18 -26.85 12.51
N CYS A 59 2.37 -26.81 11.44
CA CYS A 59 1.20 -25.94 11.36
C CYS A 59 -0.01 -26.46 12.18
N GLY A 60 0.10 -27.63 12.80
CA GLY A 60 -0.95 -28.21 13.64
C GLY A 60 -1.99 -29.03 12.89
N PHE A 61 -1.72 -29.43 11.63
CA PHE A 61 -2.61 -30.37 10.93
C PHE A 61 -2.45 -31.78 11.52
N THR A 62 -3.57 -32.42 11.88
CA THR A 62 -3.58 -33.76 12.50
C THR A 62 -4.33 -34.81 11.66
N GLY A 63 -4.77 -34.44 10.46
CA GLY A 63 -5.46 -35.35 9.56
C GLY A 63 -4.50 -36.25 8.77
N ALA A 64 -5.06 -37.13 7.95
CA ALA A 64 -4.27 -37.90 7.01
C ALA A 64 -3.67 -36.98 5.93
N ILE A 65 -2.34 -36.97 5.80
CA ILE A 65 -1.64 -36.18 4.78
C ILE A 65 -1.67 -36.97 3.47
N SER A 66 -2.51 -36.53 2.54
CA SER A 66 -2.64 -37.10 1.19
C SER A 66 -3.15 -36.04 0.22
N VAL A 67 -2.97 -36.27 -1.08
CA VAL A 67 -3.43 -35.32 -2.11
C VAL A 67 -4.94 -35.10 -2.13
N GLN A 68 -5.71 -36.01 -1.53
CA GLN A 68 -7.16 -35.88 -1.37
C GLN A 68 -7.55 -34.88 -0.29
N ASN A 69 -6.64 -34.58 0.64
CA ASN A 69 -6.88 -33.73 1.80
C ASN A 69 -6.17 -32.37 1.70
N LYS A 70 -5.81 -31.92 0.49
CA LYS A 70 -5.11 -30.65 0.27
C LYS A 70 -5.85 -29.45 0.84
N GLU A 71 -7.17 -29.36 0.64
CA GLU A 71 -7.98 -28.24 1.14
C GLU A 71 -7.97 -28.16 2.69
N PRO A 72 -8.23 -29.26 3.43
CA PRO A 72 -8.03 -29.29 4.88
C PRO A 72 -6.61 -28.90 5.34
N ILE A 73 -5.57 -29.30 4.61
CA ILE A 73 -4.18 -28.95 4.91
C ILE A 73 -3.96 -27.43 4.74
N VAL A 74 -4.33 -26.87 3.59
CA VAL A 74 -4.22 -25.42 3.30
C VAL A 74 -5.00 -24.61 4.34
N ARG A 75 -6.18 -25.08 4.73
CA ARG A 75 -6.98 -24.44 5.77
C ARG A 75 -6.29 -24.47 7.13
N ALA A 76 -5.65 -25.57 7.50
CA ALA A 76 -4.88 -25.65 8.75
C ALA A 76 -3.68 -24.69 8.74
N ILE A 77 -2.93 -24.61 7.64
CA ILE A 77 -1.81 -23.68 7.47
C ILE A 77 -2.31 -22.22 7.56
N THR A 78 -3.42 -21.91 6.89
CA THR A 78 -4.04 -20.57 6.94
C THR A 78 -4.45 -20.20 8.37
N LEU A 79 -5.10 -21.11 9.09
CA LEU A 79 -5.50 -20.89 10.48
C LEU A 79 -4.28 -20.73 11.39
N HIS A 80 -3.24 -21.54 11.21
CA HIS A 80 -2.00 -21.42 11.95
C HIS A 80 -1.38 -20.03 11.79
N ALA A 81 -1.29 -19.53 10.56
CA ALA A 81 -0.76 -18.20 10.26
C ALA A 81 -1.55 -17.10 10.98
N VAL A 82 -2.88 -17.16 10.91
CA VAL A 82 -3.78 -16.13 11.44
C VAL A 82 -3.86 -16.17 12.98
N LEU A 83 -4.02 -17.35 13.58
CA LEU A 83 -4.20 -17.50 15.02
C LEU A 83 -2.95 -17.09 15.82
N ARG A 84 -1.76 -17.23 15.22
CA ARG A 84 -0.50 -16.75 15.84
C ARG A 84 -0.46 -15.24 15.99
N LEU A 85 -1.23 -14.49 15.21
CA LEU A 85 -1.33 -13.03 15.28
C LEU A 85 -2.33 -12.55 16.36
N GLN A 86 -3.21 -13.43 16.85
CA GLN A 86 -4.24 -13.09 17.82
C GLN A 86 -3.69 -12.41 19.09
N PRO A 87 -2.62 -12.91 19.74
CA PRO A 87 -2.08 -12.26 20.95
C PRO A 87 -1.56 -10.85 20.70
N MET A 88 -0.94 -10.61 19.53
CA MET A 88 -0.46 -9.29 19.13
C MET A 88 -1.61 -8.32 18.87
N LEU A 89 -2.67 -8.80 18.21
CA LEU A 89 -3.88 -7.99 17.98
C LEU A 89 -4.61 -7.67 19.29
N GLU A 90 -4.63 -8.59 20.25
CA GLU A 90 -5.22 -8.34 21.57
C GLU A 90 -4.45 -7.26 22.34
N GLN A 91 -3.11 -7.34 22.37
CA GLN A 91 -2.26 -6.31 22.98
C GLN A 91 -2.44 -4.94 22.32
N LEU A 92 -2.54 -4.92 20.98
CA LEU A 92 -2.83 -3.67 20.26
C LEU A 92 -4.19 -3.10 20.66
N LYS A 93 -5.23 -3.95 20.73
CA LYS A 93 -6.57 -3.56 21.15
C LYS A 93 -6.57 -2.95 22.57
N GLU A 94 -5.86 -3.57 23.50
CA GLU A 94 -5.65 -3.05 24.85
C GLU A 94 -4.96 -1.67 24.82
N GLY A 95 -3.90 -1.52 24.02
CA GLY A 95 -3.21 -0.24 23.84
C GLY A 95 -4.12 0.86 23.27
N LEU A 96 -4.94 0.55 22.25
CA LEU A 96 -5.91 1.46 21.66
C LEU A 96 -7.01 1.85 22.66
N GLN A 97 -7.37 0.95 23.58
CA GLN A 97 -8.36 1.20 24.61
C GLN A 97 -7.91 2.26 25.63
N LEU A 98 -6.61 2.34 25.94
CA LEU A 98 -6.05 3.34 26.88
C LEU A 98 -6.33 4.79 26.44
N TYR A 99 -6.45 5.02 25.12
CA TYR A 99 -6.71 6.33 24.53
C TYR A 99 -8.16 6.50 24.04
N GLY A 100 -9.05 5.54 24.34
CA GLY A 100 -10.45 5.57 23.90
C GLY A 100 -10.68 5.26 22.42
N LEU A 101 -9.64 5.04 21.62
CA LEU A 101 -9.76 4.77 20.18
C LEU A 101 -10.45 3.43 19.91
N HIS A 102 -10.23 2.42 20.76
CA HIS A 102 -10.96 1.14 20.66
C HIS A 102 -12.48 1.32 20.77
N LEU A 103 -12.96 2.24 21.62
CA LEU A 103 -14.38 2.54 21.74
C LEU A 103 -14.93 3.15 20.45
N LEU A 104 -14.17 4.05 19.82
CA LEU A 104 -14.54 4.66 18.54
C LEU A 104 -14.55 3.62 17.41
N ILE A 105 -13.56 2.74 17.34
CA ILE A 105 -13.52 1.64 16.35
C ILE A 105 -14.76 0.76 16.48
N LYS A 106 -15.17 0.42 17.71
CA LYS A 106 -16.39 -0.36 17.95
C LYS A 106 -17.66 0.38 17.56
N GLN A 107 -17.71 1.69 17.83
CA GLN A 107 -18.91 2.51 17.59
C GLN A 107 -19.07 2.89 16.12
N TYR A 108 -17.97 3.13 15.42
CA TYR A 108 -17.94 3.62 14.04
C TYR A 108 -16.95 2.82 13.16
N PRO A 109 -17.17 1.51 12.98
CA PRO A 109 -16.21 0.64 12.28
C PRO A 109 -15.94 1.10 10.83
N GLU A 110 -16.97 1.50 10.09
CA GLU A 110 -16.76 1.94 8.69
C GLU A 110 -15.96 3.26 8.60
N ILE A 111 -16.14 4.17 9.56
CA ILE A 111 -15.42 5.46 9.60
C ILE A 111 -13.96 5.23 10.00
N CYS A 112 -13.71 4.29 10.93
CA CYS A 112 -12.37 4.00 11.41
C CYS A 112 -11.59 3.05 10.50
N GLN A 113 -12.25 2.26 9.64
CA GLN A 113 -11.60 1.27 8.77
C GLN A 113 -10.46 1.85 7.91
N PRO A 114 -10.61 3.01 7.24
CA PRO A 114 -9.54 3.59 6.41
C PRO A 114 -8.30 4.03 7.20
N LEU A 115 -8.35 4.09 8.53
CA LEU A 115 -7.19 4.40 9.37
C LEU A 115 -6.25 3.20 9.52
N PHE A 116 -6.76 1.97 9.31
CA PHE A 116 -6.03 0.73 9.56
C PHE A 116 -5.87 -0.09 8.28
N VAL A 117 -6.94 -0.19 7.49
CA VAL A 117 -6.96 -0.96 6.25
C VAL A 117 -6.74 0.00 5.09
N LEU A 118 -5.86 -0.39 4.16
CA LEU A 118 -5.76 0.32 2.88
C LEU A 118 -7.14 0.30 2.22
N GLY A 119 -7.74 1.47 2.03
CA GLY A 119 -8.97 1.58 1.26
C GLY A 119 -8.74 1.01 -0.14
N GLY A 120 -9.61 0.10 -0.58
CA GLY A 120 -9.68 -0.28 -1.99
C GLY A 120 -9.86 0.99 -2.81
N ASP A 121 -9.03 1.16 -3.84
CA ASP A 121 -9.06 2.26 -4.81
C ASP A 121 -8.60 3.65 -4.35
N VAL A 122 -7.71 3.74 -3.36
CA VAL A 122 -6.95 4.98 -3.14
C VAL A 122 -5.49 4.82 -3.57
N LYS A 123 -5.28 4.15 -4.71
CA LYS A 123 -3.98 4.20 -5.39
C LYS A 123 -3.83 5.62 -5.93
N VAL A 124 -2.76 6.30 -5.53
CA VAL A 124 -2.38 7.59 -6.13
C VAL A 124 -2.17 7.34 -7.62
N ASN A 125 -2.99 8.01 -8.45
CA ASN A 125 -2.89 7.94 -9.90
C ASN A 125 -2.40 9.28 -10.49
N ALA A 126 -2.01 9.27 -11.76
CA ALA A 126 -1.51 10.44 -12.47
C ALA A 126 -2.52 11.59 -12.42
N GLU A 127 -3.80 11.28 -12.61
CA GLU A 127 -4.89 12.26 -12.56
C GLU A 127 -5.00 12.97 -11.21
N PHE A 128 -4.92 12.24 -10.10
CA PHE A 128 -4.93 12.82 -8.76
C PHE A 128 -3.71 13.73 -8.53
N VAL A 129 -2.51 13.27 -8.93
CA VAL A 129 -1.29 14.06 -8.77
C VAL A 129 -1.38 15.36 -9.57
N MET A 130 -1.81 15.30 -10.82
CA MET A 130 -1.96 16.47 -11.68
C MET A 130 -3.04 17.42 -11.18
N ALA A 131 -4.17 16.91 -10.69
CA ALA A 131 -5.22 17.72 -10.07
C ALA A 131 -4.75 18.43 -8.78
N SER A 132 -3.76 17.86 -8.09
CA SER A 132 -3.17 18.44 -6.88
C SER A 132 -2.14 19.52 -7.20
N ILE A 133 -1.52 19.51 -8.39
CA ILE A 133 -0.48 20.45 -8.78
C ILE A 133 -1.09 21.78 -9.24
N HIS A 134 -0.64 22.87 -8.61
CA HIS A 134 -1.07 24.24 -8.90
C HIS A 134 0.15 25.06 -9.35
N PRO A 135 0.43 25.12 -10.67
CA PRO A 135 1.57 25.85 -11.20
C PRO A 135 1.33 27.37 -11.14
N GLN A 136 2.31 28.11 -10.62
CA GLN A 136 2.35 29.56 -10.68
C GLN A 136 3.01 30.01 -11.98
N LEU A 137 2.20 30.13 -13.02
CA LEU A 137 2.66 30.51 -14.35
C LEU A 137 2.97 32.01 -14.44
N SER A 138 3.97 32.33 -15.24
CA SER A 138 4.28 33.66 -15.74
C SER A 138 3.14 34.22 -16.59
N GLU A 139 3.20 35.52 -16.90
CA GLU A 139 2.18 36.21 -17.68
C GLU A 139 1.97 35.56 -19.06
N LYS A 140 0.69 35.38 -19.43
CA LYS A 140 0.30 34.79 -20.71
C LYS A 140 0.88 35.57 -21.88
N GLY A 141 1.41 34.84 -22.86
CA GLY A 141 2.03 35.42 -24.06
C GLY A 141 3.53 35.68 -23.93
N THR A 142 4.13 35.43 -22.76
CA THR A 142 5.59 35.45 -22.60
C THR A 142 6.21 34.12 -23.03
N SER A 143 7.50 34.14 -23.42
CA SER A 143 8.26 32.91 -23.68
C SER A 143 8.39 32.04 -22.42
N LYS A 144 8.50 32.68 -21.25
CA LYS A 144 8.52 32.01 -19.94
C LYS A 144 7.26 31.17 -19.73
N HIS A 145 6.09 31.76 -19.99
CA HIS A 145 4.81 31.06 -19.87
C HIS A 145 4.72 29.81 -20.74
N GLN A 146 5.24 29.87 -21.97
CA GLN A 146 5.24 28.71 -22.86
C GLN A 146 6.11 27.57 -22.32
N VAL A 147 7.35 27.89 -21.89
CA VAL A 147 8.27 26.90 -21.32
C VAL A 147 7.70 26.25 -20.05
N GLU A 148 7.04 27.03 -19.20
CA GLU A 148 6.39 26.51 -17.98
C GLU A 148 5.24 25.55 -18.29
N LEU A 149 4.40 25.86 -19.29
CA LEU A 149 3.34 24.96 -19.74
C LEU A 149 3.93 23.67 -20.31
N ASP A 150 4.98 23.76 -21.12
CA ASP A 150 5.64 22.59 -21.69
C ASP A 150 6.19 21.69 -20.57
N LEU A 151 6.79 22.26 -19.51
CA LEU A 151 7.24 21.52 -18.34
C LEU A 151 6.10 20.81 -17.59
N VAL A 152 4.95 21.47 -17.41
CA VAL A 152 3.78 20.85 -16.78
C VAL A 152 3.27 19.68 -17.63
N ASN A 153 3.24 19.83 -18.96
CA ASN A 153 2.84 18.76 -19.87
C ASN A 153 3.82 17.58 -19.79
N PHE A 154 5.14 17.82 -19.74
CA PHE A 154 6.11 16.74 -19.59
C PHE A 154 5.95 15.98 -18.27
N ILE A 155 5.62 16.67 -17.17
CA ILE A 155 5.31 16.00 -15.89
C ILE A 155 4.07 15.13 -16.04
N GLN A 156 3.04 15.64 -16.71
CA GLN A 156 1.81 14.89 -16.98
C GLN A 156 2.10 13.62 -17.80
N ASP A 157 2.81 13.75 -18.93
CA ASP A 157 3.16 12.64 -19.80
C ASP A 157 3.98 11.58 -19.05
N LEU A 158 5.00 12.00 -18.29
CA LEU A 158 5.81 11.11 -17.46
C LEU A 158 4.96 10.29 -16.47
N LEU A 159 3.97 10.93 -15.82
CA LEU A 159 3.11 10.26 -14.86
C LEU A 159 2.19 9.25 -15.54
N TYR A 160 1.57 9.60 -16.67
CA TYR A 160 0.71 8.67 -17.41
C TYR A 160 1.51 7.48 -17.98
N GLU A 161 2.68 7.72 -18.57
CA GLU A 161 3.58 6.65 -19.05
C GLU A 161 3.98 5.70 -17.92
N SER A 162 4.17 6.22 -16.70
CA SER A 162 4.50 5.40 -15.54
C SER A 162 3.36 4.51 -15.04
N GLU A 163 2.11 4.82 -15.40
CA GLU A 163 0.94 4.00 -15.07
C GLU A 163 0.69 2.90 -16.10
N GLU A 164 1.01 3.14 -17.37
CA GLU A 164 0.80 2.19 -18.47
C GLU A 164 1.92 1.13 -18.59
N GLY A 165 2.96 1.21 -17.75
CA GLY A 165 4.04 0.23 -17.70
C GLY A 165 3.54 -1.18 -17.30
N PRO A 166 4.16 -2.26 -17.83
CA PRO A 166 3.68 -3.62 -17.60
C PRO A 166 3.68 -3.99 -16.11
N GLU A 167 2.50 -4.32 -15.56
CA GLU A 167 2.28 -4.73 -14.17
C GLU A 167 3.12 -5.95 -13.74
N HIS A 168 3.69 -6.69 -14.71
CA HIS A 168 4.44 -7.92 -14.50
C HIS A 168 5.94 -7.75 -14.19
N LEU A 169 6.47 -6.53 -14.19
CA LEU A 169 7.89 -6.27 -13.86
C LEU A 169 8.10 -5.63 -12.48
N ALA A 170 7.02 -5.38 -11.73
CA ALA A 170 7.08 -4.70 -10.44
C ALA A 170 7.87 -5.49 -9.36
N ASP A 171 8.05 -6.80 -9.51
CA ASP A 171 8.78 -7.63 -8.55
C ASP A 171 10.26 -7.90 -8.93
N GLU A 172 10.67 -7.70 -10.19
CA GLU A 172 12.03 -8.06 -10.64
C GLU A 172 12.98 -6.86 -10.84
N ASP A 173 12.47 -5.63 -11.08
CA ASP A 173 13.33 -4.48 -11.42
C ASP A 173 13.41 -3.40 -10.32
N GLY A 174 13.72 -3.82 -9.09
CA GLY A 174 14.31 -2.97 -8.05
C GLY A 174 13.61 -1.64 -7.68
N PRO A 175 14.25 -0.79 -6.86
CA PRO A 175 13.67 0.44 -6.31
C PRO A 175 13.63 1.63 -7.30
N ARG A 176 13.56 1.40 -8.62
CA ARG A 176 13.91 2.40 -9.65
C ARG A 176 12.81 2.86 -10.60
N SER A 177 11.63 2.26 -10.62
CA SER A 177 10.51 2.80 -11.42
C SER A 177 9.84 3.96 -10.69
N ILE A 178 9.73 5.11 -11.37
CA ILE A 178 8.93 6.22 -10.90
C ILE A 178 7.45 5.83 -11.03
N THR A 179 6.65 6.08 -9.99
CA THR A 179 5.20 5.87 -10.00
C THR A 179 4.52 7.13 -9.48
N PRO A 180 3.22 7.36 -9.75
CA PRO A 180 2.55 8.56 -9.25
C PRO A 180 2.61 8.67 -7.72
N ALA A 181 2.50 7.54 -7.00
CA ALA A 181 2.66 7.50 -5.54
C ALA A 181 4.07 7.91 -5.09
N ARG A 182 5.12 7.43 -5.77
CA ARG A 182 6.52 7.79 -5.44
C ARG A 182 6.84 9.23 -5.78
N PHE A 183 6.32 9.73 -6.90
CA PHE A 183 6.45 11.13 -7.28
C PHE A 183 5.76 12.04 -6.24
N LEU A 184 4.52 11.71 -5.86
CA LEU A 184 3.79 12.43 -4.80
C LEU A 184 4.56 12.41 -3.47
N GLN A 185 5.11 11.25 -3.09
CA GLN A 185 5.94 11.14 -1.89
C GLN A 185 7.18 12.02 -1.96
N TRP A 186 7.81 12.13 -3.12
CA TRP A 186 8.98 12.97 -3.29
C TRP A 186 8.65 14.46 -3.15
N ILE A 187 7.53 14.94 -3.72
CA ILE A 187 7.15 16.37 -3.66
C ILE A 187 6.43 16.78 -2.36
N THR A 188 5.83 15.84 -1.63
CA THR A 188 5.02 16.16 -0.43
C THR A 188 5.46 15.45 0.85
N GLY A 189 6.38 14.48 0.76
CA GLY A 189 6.69 13.57 1.86
C GLY A 189 5.67 12.44 2.05
N GLN A 190 4.50 12.48 1.39
CA GLN A 190 3.45 11.46 1.48
C GLN A 190 3.13 10.83 0.12
N GLY A 191 3.15 9.49 0.05
CA GLY A 191 2.81 8.74 -1.16
C GLY A 191 1.35 8.28 -1.25
N HIS A 192 0.47 8.85 -0.43
CA HIS A 192 -0.94 8.48 -0.33
C HIS A 192 -1.83 9.70 -0.47
N VAL A 193 -3.06 9.48 -0.94
CA VAL A 193 -4.10 10.50 -0.94
C VAL A 193 -4.52 10.79 0.51
N PRO A 194 -4.72 12.06 0.90
CA PRO A 194 -5.25 12.40 2.22
C PRO A 194 -6.56 11.65 2.53
N LEU A 195 -6.76 11.23 3.78
CA LEU A 195 -7.91 10.39 4.13
C LEU A 195 -9.16 11.22 4.39
N LEU A 196 -9.03 12.40 5.01
CA LEU A 196 -10.16 13.23 5.38
C LEU A 196 -10.66 14.05 4.17
N PRO A 197 -11.98 14.17 3.94
CA PRO A 197 -12.52 15.01 2.87
C PRO A 197 -12.08 16.48 2.95
N SER A 198 -11.91 17.02 4.16
CA SER A 198 -11.39 18.37 4.37
C SER A 198 -9.93 18.49 3.94
N GLU A 199 -9.09 17.51 4.29
CA GLU A 199 -7.68 17.49 3.88
C GLU A 199 -7.57 17.30 2.36
N LYS A 200 -8.39 16.44 1.75
CA LYS A 200 -8.43 16.27 0.29
C LYS A 200 -8.79 17.57 -0.44
N LYS A 201 -9.74 18.34 0.11
CA LYS A 201 -10.18 19.61 -0.48
C LYS A 201 -9.07 20.67 -0.45
N ASP A 202 -8.30 20.70 0.62
CA ASP A 202 -7.25 21.70 0.84
C ASP A 202 -5.87 21.22 0.37
N PHE A 203 -5.77 19.98 -0.14
CA PHE A 203 -4.53 19.41 -0.64
C PHE A 203 -4.13 20.05 -1.97
N ALA A 204 -3.07 20.85 -1.94
CA ALA A 204 -2.51 21.50 -3.11
C ALA A 204 -0.98 21.54 -3.04
N VAL A 205 -0.33 21.23 -4.16
CA VAL A 205 1.11 21.37 -4.35
C VAL A 205 1.37 22.57 -5.24
N VAL A 206 1.94 23.63 -4.68
CA VAL A 206 2.26 24.84 -5.45
C VAL A 206 3.60 24.65 -6.17
N VAL A 207 3.60 24.72 -7.50
CA VAL A 207 4.81 24.61 -8.31
C VAL A 207 5.24 26.01 -8.76
N LYS A 208 6.50 26.37 -8.48
CA LYS A 208 7.09 27.65 -8.88
C LYS A 208 8.27 27.40 -9.81
N PHE A 209 8.36 28.20 -10.87
CA PHE A 209 9.41 28.09 -11.86
C PHE A 209 10.51 29.11 -11.59
N ASN A 210 11.70 28.63 -11.24
CA ASN A 210 12.85 29.50 -11.02
C ASN A 210 13.58 29.80 -12.34
N HIS A 211 13.21 30.91 -12.98
CA HIS A 211 13.88 31.42 -14.17
C HIS A 211 15.25 32.06 -13.92
N ASN A 212 15.63 32.22 -12.65
CA ASN A 212 16.90 32.81 -12.24
C ASN A 212 17.81 31.76 -11.58
N CYS A 213 17.60 30.46 -11.88
CA CYS A 213 18.29 29.36 -11.21
C CYS A 213 19.83 29.50 -11.29
N GLU A 214 20.39 30.09 -12.35
CA GLU A 214 21.83 30.37 -12.47
C GLU A 214 22.35 31.43 -11.49
N ALA A 215 21.54 32.45 -11.19
CA ALA A 215 21.91 33.47 -10.21
C ALA A 215 21.86 32.91 -8.77
N ASP A 216 20.90 32.03 -8.51
CA ASP A 216 20.67 31.47 -7.18
C ASP A 216 21.58 30.28 -6.85
N PHE A 217 21.92 29.46 -7.85
CA PHE A 217 22.67 28.20 -7.68
C PHE A 217 24.01 28.14 -8.43
N GLY A 218 24.37 29.20 -9.16
CA GLY A 218 25.57 29.24 -9.99
C GLY A 218 25.41 28.48 -11.31
N ASN A 219 26.51 28.34 -12.05
CA ASN A 219 26.52 27.77 -13.38
C ASN A 219 26.24 26.25 -13.35
N HIS A 220 25.22 25.78 -14.06
CA HIS A 220 24.83 24.38 -14.13
C HIS A 220 24.21 24.02 -15.48
N SER A 221 24.24 22.75 -15.84
CA SER A 221 23.65 22.25 -17.09
C SER A 221 22.19 21.80 -16.95
N ILE A 222 21.72 21.60 -15.71
CA ILE A 222 20.38 21.11 -15.36
C ILE A 222 19.92 21.85 -14.09
N CYS A 223 18.79 22.59 -14.11
CA CYS A 223 18.25 23.16 -12.88
C CYS A 223 17.70 21.99 -12.02
N TYR A 224 17.96 21.98 -10.71
CA TYR A 224 17.44 20.97 -9.80
C TYR A 224 16.13 21.44 -9.15
N PRO A 225 15.10 20.59 -9.09
CA PRO A 225 13.89 20.91 -8.34
C PRO A 225 14.19 21.01 -6.85
N VAL A 226 13.65 22.04 -6.19
CA VAL A 226 13.73 22.22 -4.74
C VAL A 226 12.35 21.96 -4.15
N VAL A 227 12.27 21.01 -3.23
CA VAL A 227 11.06 20.70 -2.47
C VAL A 227 11.16 21.39 -1.12
N SER A 228 10.35 22.42 -0.90
CA SER A 228 10.19 23.06 0.41
C SER A 228 8.94 22.52 1.09
N SER A 229 9.12 21.89 2.25
CA SER A 229 8.07 21.46 3.18
C SER A 229 7.56 22.61 4.04
#